data_AF-A0A7K4LSV3-F1
#
_entry.id   AF-A0A7K4LSV3-F1
#
_cell.length_a   1.000
_cell.length_b   1.000
_cell.length_c   1.000
_cell.angle_alpha   90.00
_cell.angle_beta   90.00
_cell.angle_gamma   90.00
#
_symmetry.space_group_name_H-M   'P 1'
#
loop_
_entity.id
_entity.type
_entity.pdbx_description
1 polymer ?
#
loop_
_entity_poly.entity_id
_entity_poly.type
_entity_poly.pdbx_seq_one_letter_code
_entity_poly.pdbx_strand_id
1 'polypeptide(L)'
;FKRWECNRPAAPGGPLKFSEKFQLFTPFSLGFEFRPGHEYYYISASPPNTVDRPCLKLKVYVRPTNDSLYESPEPIFTSNNSCCSLRVPPAVLAVVPVAWTLLGS
;
A
#
# COMPACT_ATOMS: atom_id res chain seq x y z
N PHE A 1 -19.29 12.87 3.58
CA PHE A 1 -18.71 13.11 2.25
C PHE A 1 -17.99 11.83 1.79
N LYS A 2 -18.18 11.37 0.55
CA LYS A 2 -17.48 10.20 -0.01
C LYS A 2 -16.31 10.70 -0.87
N ARG A 3 -15.09 10.27 -0.59
CA ARG A 3 -13.88 10.79 -1.25
C ARG A 3 -13.61 10.15 -2.62
N TRP A 4 -13.72 8.83 -2.70
CA TRP A 4 -13.59 8.02 -3.92
C TRP A 4 -14.51 6.80 -3.86
N GLU A 5 -14.73 6.16 -5.00
CA GLU A 5 -15.52 4.93 -5.11
C GLU A 5 -14.79 3.87 -5.92
N CYS A 6 -14.55 2.71 -5.31
CA CYS A 6 -13.97 1.54 -5.97
C CYS A 6 -15.10 0.68 -6.57
N ASN A 7 -15.56 1.00 -7.78
CA ASN A 7 -16.69 0.32 -8.41
C ASN A 7 -16.36 -0.43 -9.72
N ARG A 8 -15.10 -0.41 -10.17
CA ARG A 8 -14.67 -1.14 -11.38
C ARG A 8 -13.57 -2.15 -11.05
N PRO A 9 -13.93 -3.36 -10.57
CA PRO A 9 -12.93 -4.38 -10.22
C PRO A 9 -12.22 -4.98 -11.44
N ALA A 10 -12.88 -5.04 -12.60
CA ALA A 10 -12.36 -5.62 -13.84
C ALA A 10 -12.09 -4.56 -14.93
N ALA A 11 -11.58 -3.39 -14.53
CA ALA A 11 -11.29 -2.32 -15.48
C ALA A 11 -10.17 -2.74 -16.46
N PRO A 12 -10.33 -2.48 -17.78
CA PRO A 12 -9.38 -2.93 -18.80
C PRO A 12 -7.99 -2.26 -18.71
N GLY A 13 -7.91 -1.09 -18.06
CA GLY A 13 -6.66 -0.34 -17.85
C GLY A 13 -5.93 -0.68 -16.55
N GLY A 14 -6.29 -1.77 -15.87
CA GLY A 14 -5.74 -2.14 -14.57
C GLY A 14 -6.50 -1.50 -13.39
N PRO A 15 -5.95 -1.56 -12.16
CA PRO A 15 -6.61 -1.07 -10.97
C PRO A 15 -6.96 0.43 -11.04
N LEU A 16 -8.14 0.79 -10.55
CA LEU A 16 -8.54 2.19 -10.40
C LEU A 16 -7.54 2.93 -9.48
N LYS A 17 -6.93 4.00 -10.01
CA LYS A 17 -6.00 4.84 -9.27
C LYS A 17 -6.64 6.18 -8.92
N PHE A 18 -6.60 6.52 -7.66
CA PHE A 18 -7.00 7.83 -7.15
C PHE A 18 -5.77 8.56 -6.62
N SER A 19 -5.72 9.87 -6.84
CA SER A 19 -4.65 10.73 -6.38
C SER A 19 -5.21 11.78 -5.44
N GLU A 20 -4.46 12.06 -4.37
CA GLU A 20 -4.73 13.15 -3.42
C GLU A 20 -3.51 14.05 -3.36
N LYS A 21 -3.73 15.36 -3.30
CA LYS A 21 -2.65 16.32 -3.14
C LYS A 21 -2.78 17.00 -1.79
N PHE A 22 -1.75 16.85 -0.96
CA PHE A 22 -1.63 17.53 0.32
C PHE A 22 -1.22 18.98 0.09
N GLN A 23 -2.19 19.89 0.07
CA GLN A 23 -1.96 21.31 -0.15
C GLN A 23 -2.71 22.15 0.89
N LEU A 24 -2.11 23.27 1.26
CA LEU A 24 -2.64 24.21 2.27
C LEU A 24 -3.91 24.91 1.82
N PHE A 25 -4.01 25.19 0.52
CA PHE A 25 -5.14 25.89 -0.09
C PHE A 25 -5.53 25.17 -1.37
N THR A 26 -6.82 24.97 -1.54
CA THR A 26 -7.38 24.33 -2.74
C THR A 26 -8.15 25.37 -3.55
N PRO A 27 -7.93 25.49 -4.87
CA PRO A 27 -8.71 26.40 -5.71
C PRO A 27 -10.13 25.87 -5.98
N PHE A 28 -10.45 24.65 -5.53
CA PHE A 28 -11.76 24.02 -5.72
C PHE A 28 -12.57 24.09 -4.43
N SER A 29 -13.83 24.54 -4.51
CA SER A 29 -14.74 24.67 -3.36
C SER A 29 -15.04 23.36 -2.64
N LEU A 30 -14.88 22.22 -3.32
CA LEU A 30 -15.04 20.86 -2.74
C LEU A 30 -13.70 20.17 -2.44
N GLY A 31 -12.58 20.87 -2.63
CA GLY A 31 -11.28 20.34 -2.28
C GLY A 31 -11.08 20.28 -0.77
N PHE A 32 -10.12 19.46 -0.34
CA PHE A 32 -9.71 19.39 1.06
C PHE A 32 -8.40 20.17 1.24
N GLU A 33 -8.33 20.93 2.32
CA GLU A 33 -7.14 21.64 2.76
C GLU A 33 -6.42 20.85 3.84
N PHE A 34 -5.10 20.71 3.68
CA PHE A 34 -4.26 19.98 4.60
C PHE A 34 -3.33 20.94 5.35
N ARG A 35 -3.30 20.82 6.67
CA ARG A 35 -2.48 21.63 7.55
C ARG A 35 -1.26 20.82 8.00
N PRO A 36 -0.05 21.39 7.97
CA PRO A 36 1.13 20.76 8.55
C PRO A 36 0.92 20.46 10.04
N GLY A 37 1.52 19.37 10.53
CA GLY A 37 1.36 18.89 11.90
C GLY A 37 0.04 18.19 12.19
N HIS A 38 -0.83 18.01 11.20
CA HIS A 38 -2.15 17.39 11.41
C HIS A 38 -2.23 15.97 10.86
N GLU A 39 -3.09 15.18 11.50
CA GLU A 39 -3.41 13.81 11.12
C GLU A 39 -4.77 13.74 10.44
N TYR A 40 -4.82 13.01 9.32
CA TYR A 40 -6.01 12.83 8.50
C TYR A 40 -6.29 11.34 8.34
N TYR A 41 -7.57 10.97 8.36
CA TYR A 41 -8.01 9.58 8.39
C TYR A 41 -8.87 9.26 7.16
N TYR A 42 -8.55 8.15 6.50
CA TYR A 42 -9.37 7.54 5.46
C TYR A 42 -9.87 6.19 5.93
N ILE A 43 -11.14 5.89 5.65
CA ILE A 43 -11.76 4.60 5.95
C ILE A 43 -12.43 4.05 4.69
N SER A 44 -12.31 2.75 4.47
CA SER A 44 -13.04 2.04 3.42
C SER A 44 -14.37 1.51 3.97
N ALA A 45 -15.45 1.65 3.22
CA ALA A 45 -16.74 1.07 3.56
C ALA A 45 -17.15 0.12 2.44
N SER A 46 -17.37 -1.16 2.76
CA SER A 46 -17.93 -2.14 1.83
C SER A 46 -19.43 -2.30 2.11
N PRO A 47 -20.31 -1.99 1.14
CA PRO A 47 -21.73 -2.28 1.30
C PRO A 47 -21.98 -3.79 1.44
N PRO A 48 -22.88 -4.24 2.33
CA PRO A 48 -23.65 -3.45 3.29
C PRO A 48 -22.81 -3.04 4.51
N ASN A 49 -22.87 -1.74 4.85
CA ASN A 49 -22.14 -1.14 5.98
C ASN A 49 -22.73 -1.64 7.31
N THR A 50 -22.24 -2.76 7.79
CA THR A 50 -22.60 -3.34 9.10
C THR A 50 -21.67 -2.78 10.17
N VAL A 51 -22.23 -2.39 11.32
CA VAL A 51 -21.53 -1.64 12.38
C VAL A 51 -20.31 -2.41 12.93
N ASP A 52 -20.35 -3.74 12.92
CA ASP A 52 -19.32 -4.60 13.50
C ASP A 52 -18.28 -5.12 12.50
N ARG A 53 -18.34 -4.69 11.23
CA ARG A 53 -17.33 -5.13 10.24
C ARG A 53 -16.04 -4.32 10.38
N PRO A 54 -14.88 -4.99 10.47
CA PRO A 54 -13.61 -4.29 10.41
C PRO A 54 -13.46 -3.60 9.05
N CYS A 55 -13.16 -2.31 9.07
CA CYS A 55 -12.86 -1.53 7.88
C CYS A 55 -11.34 -1.35 7.71
N LEU A 56 -10.89 -1.24 6.46
CA LEU A 56 -9.53 -0.77 6.19
C LEU A 56 -9.47 0.71 6.52
N LYS A 57 -8.41 1.12 7.21
CA LYS A 57 -8.18 2.51 7.60
C LYS A 57 -6.76 2.91 7.27
N LEU A 58 -6.60 4.15 6.84
CA LEU A 58 -5.32 4.77 6.55
C LEU A 58 -5.21 6.06 7.33
N LYS A 59 -4.16 6.18 8.14
CA LYS A 59 -3.80 7.40 8.86
C LYS A 59 -2.68 8.09 8.10
N VAL A 60 -2.86 9.36 7.79
CA VAL A 60 -1.87 10.20 7.10
C VAL A 60 -1.49 11.34 8.03
N TYR A 61 -0.20 11.44 8.35
CA TYR A 61 0.34 12.56 9.09
C TYR A 61 1.05 13.51 8.12
N VAL A 62 0.63 14.77 8.10
CA VAL A 62 1.29 15.81 7.30
C VAL A 62 2.40 16.40 8.14
N ARG A 63 3.65 16.09 7.80
CA ARG A 63 4.82 16.58 8.55
C ARG A 63 4.83 18.12 8.57
N PRO A 64 5.08 18.77 9.74
CA PRO A 64 5.38 20.20 9.81
C PRO A 64 6.55 20.58 8.91
N THR A 65 6.48 21.77 8.32
CA THR A 65 7.64 22.44 7.70
C THR A 65 8.49 23.04 8.82
N ASN A 66 9.25 22.22 9.55
CA ASN A 66 10.42 22.75 10.25
C ASN A 66 11.47 23.08 9.18
N ASP A 67 12.15 24.22 9.26
CA ASP A 67 13.09 24.77 8.26
C ASP A 67 14.27 23.85 7.85
N SER A 68 14.36 22.63 8.39
CA SER A 68 15.37 21.64 8.03
C SER A 68 14.92 20.81 6.82
N LEU A 69 15.39 21.24 5.65
CA LEU A 69 15.63 20.48 4.42
C LEU A 69 14.47 19.61 3.89
N TYR A 70 13.98 19.99 2.72
CA TYR A 70 13.19 19.12 1.85
C TYR A 70 13.86 17.75 1.72
N GLU A 71 13.31 16.76 2.41
CA GLU A 71 13.63 15.37 2.21
C GLU A 71 12.70 14.88 1.10
N SER A 72 13.27 14.71 -0.10
CA SER A 72 12.51 14.17 -1.24
C SER A 72 11.90 12.84 -0.81
N PRO A 73 10.58 12.63 -0.97
CA PRO A 73 9.98 11.34 -0.68
C PRO A 73 10.71 10.27 -1.50
N GLU A 74 11.27 9.26 -0.84
CA GLU A 74 11.77 8.10 -1.58
C GLU A 74 10.61 7.52 -2.40
N PRO A 75 10.82 7.21 -3.69
CA PRO A 75 9.78 6.58 -4.47
C PRO A 75 9.51 5.19 -3.87
N ILE A 76 8.39 5.06 -3.17
CA ILE A 76 7.86 3.75 -2.80
C ILE A 76 7.42 3.10 -4.11
N PHE A 77 8.34 2.38 -4.75
CA PHE A 77 7.99 1.45 -5.81
C PHE A 77 7.01 0.46 -5.21
N THR A 78 5.73 0.58 -5.56
CA THR A 78 4.74 -0.46 -5.30
C THR A 78 5.01 -1.62 -6.25
N SER A 79 6.15 -2.29 -6.06
CA SER A 79 6.40 -3.63 -6.57
C SER A 79 6.06 -4.60 -5.44
N ASN A 80 4.77 -4.76 -5.18
CA ASN A 80 4.27 -5.98 -4.55
C ASN A 80 3.15 -6.54 -5.41
N ASN A 81 3.54 -6.93 -6.63
CA ASN A 81 2.79 -7.86 -7.44
C ASN A 81 3.66 -9.06 -7.84
N SER A 82 4.53 -9.51 -6.93
CA SER A 82 5.33 -10.74 -7.14
C SER A 82 4.72 -11.91 -6.39
N CYS A 83 3.99 -12.68 -7.19
CA CYS A 83 3.69 -14.11 -7.09
C CYS A 83 4.80 -14.91 -6.37
N CYS A 84 4.42 -15.70 -5.36
CA CYS A 84 5.13 -16.92 -4.95
C CYS A 84 6.64 -16.79 -4.69
N SER A 85 7.05 -16.25 -3.54
CA SER A 85 8.36 -16.60 -2.99
C SER A 85 8.29 -18.02 -2.43
N LEU A 86 8.59 -19.02 -3.28
CA LEU A 86 8.92 -20.38 -2.86
C LEU A 86 10.14 -20.27 -1.95
N ARG A 87 9.90 -20.15 -0.65
CA ARG A 87 10.95 -20.23 0.36
C ARG A 87 11.33 -21.71 0.47
N VAL A 88 12.23 -22.16 -0.40
CA VAL A 88 12.80 -23.51 -0.32
C VAL A 88 13.52 -23.60 1.03
N PRO A 89 13.11 -24.50 1.95
CA PRO A 89 13.82 -24.66 3.21
C PRO A 89 15.24 -25.19 2.95
N PRO A 90 16.26 -24.74 3.72
CA PRO A 90 17.65 -25.12 3.52
C PRO A 90 17.93 -26.64 3.64
N ALA A 91 16.96 -27.43 4.09
CA ALA A 91 17.08 -28.88 4.19
C ALA A 91 17.18 -29.62 2.84
N VAL A 92 16.78 -29.00 1.72
CA VAL A 92 16.74 -29.70 0.42
C VAL A 92 18.10 -29.70 -0.31
N LEU A 93 19.00 -28.75 0.00
CA LEU A 93 20.33 -28.68 -0.64
C LEU A 93 21.36 -29.64 -0.04
N ALA A 94 21.06 -30.26 1.10
CA ALA A 94 22.00 -31.18 1.77
C ALA A 94 21.84 -32.66 1.38
N VAL A 95 20.73 -33.04 0.71
CA VAL A 95 20.43 -34.46 0.44
C VAL A 95 20.95 -34.93 -0.94
N VAL A 96 21.12 -34.01 -1.89
CA VAL A 96 21.56 -34.36 -3.25
C VAL A 96 23.00 -34.89 -3.34
N PRO A 97 24.01 -34.39 -2.59
CA PRO A 97 25.36 -34.93 -2.74
C PRO A 97 25.57 -36.25 -1.99
N VAL A 98 24.75 -36.56 -0.97
CA VAL A 98 24.91 -37.78 -0.15
C VAL A 98 24.25 -39.01 -0.81
N ALA A 99 23.17 -38.82 -1.57
CA ALA A 99 22.54 -39.92 -2.29
C ALA A 99 23.38 -40.43 -3.48
N TRP A 100 24.23 -39.58 -4.08
CA TRP A 100 25.04 -39.96 -5.24
C TRP A 100 26.25 -40.84 -4.88
N THR A 101 26.69 -40.82 -3.62
CA THR A 101 27.81 -41.66 -3.16
C THR A 101 27.37 -43.04 -2.67
N LEU A 102 26.09 -43.25 -2.36
CA LEU A 102 25.58 -44.53 -1.84
C LEU A 102 24.99 -45.45 -2.92
N LEU A 103 24.67 -44.94 -4.12
CA LEU A 103 24.25 -45.78 -5.26
C LEU A 103 25.37 -46.09 -6.26
N GLY A 104 26.59 -45.59 -6.01
CA GLY A 104 27.75 -45.72 -6.89
C GLY A 104 28.82 -46.70 -6.39
N SER A 105 28.49 -47.61 -5.46
CA SER A 105 29.37 -48.70 -5.03
C SER A 105 28.65 -50.05 -5.06
#